data_AF-K0SMG1-F1
#
_entry.id   AF-K0SMG1-F1
#
_cell.length_a   1.000
_cell.length_b   1.000
_cell.length_c   1.000
_cell.angle_alpha   90.00
_cell.angle_beta   90.00
_cell.angle_gamma   90.00
#
_symmetry.space_group_name_H-M   'P 1'
#
loop_
_entity.id
_entity.type
_entity.pdbx_description
1 polymer ?
#
loop_
_entity_poly.entity_id
_entity_poly.type
_entity_poly.pdbx_seq_one_letter_code
_entity_poly.pdbx_strand_id
1 'polypeptide(L)'
;RAMVDAYLLHLEEDEELDDLACYATAVMDAKYEAIEADDIIAKQCTHLTDAQQNDLRSLFSERGKLFDGTLGRLLPTPSLRVDDPELAHCLMWYSNVDEALESYVNLPATSQNPLRLEWLKAAQDTDAGLQQKLIGDPQHFRRRVFQGTNLICYVPNPHDDSQWSICLTDSNVDATIEFMHNLLNHPSHNILLKGLRLYHHPQLSARVKQFHCDVCQRVKSGTRGYGHFPPRQVTLLPWEQNDVDLIGPWRIEVGGTRSQRNSKYKEVWLSRYPRPVATAHDLGGEFIGPEFQNLLHDFAITDLPTTSRNPTANGIVERMHLTIGNVLRALTREQRPRPLQAAKDMMDSAIATAMHAVRTNVSESTQNSPGALAFRRDMLHNIPVSVDLAAIQQRRQVKVDADLLRINSKRYSHDYKIGERVLKLIHDPIKLEDRWEGPYPVTRVHSNGNITMELRPGILERINIRRIKPYREPAPSVLTAARP
;
A
#
# COMPACT_ATOMS: atom_id res chain seq x y z
N ARG A 1 -16.49 -9.06 33.18
CA ARG A 1 -15.13 -8.90 32.62
C ARG A 1 -15.25 -8.84 31.10
N ALA A 2 -15.46 -7.65 30.53
CA ALA A 2 -15.57 -7.43 29.10
C ALA A 2 -15.15 -5.98 28.81
N MET A 3 -13.96 -5.80 28.22
CA MET A 3 -13.36 -4.54 27.76
C MET A 3 -11.97 -4.90 27.21
N VAL A 4 -11.81 -5.00 25.89
CA VAL A 4 -10.51 -4.90 25.17
C VAL A 4 -10.76 -4.36 23.75
N ASP A 5 -11.54 -5.08 22.94
CA ASP A 5 -11.55 -4.96 21.47
C ASP A 5 -12.36 -3.76 20.90
N ALA A 6 -12.18 -2.56 21.48
CA ALA A 6 -12.89 -1.35 21.07
C ALA A 6 -12.08 -0.05 21.29
N TYR A 7 -10.77 -0.06 20.98
CA TYR A 7 -9.92 1.13 21.20
C TYR A 7 -8.73 1.30 20.23
N LEU A 8 -8.97 1.28 18.91
CA LEU A 8 -7.97 1.69 17.90
C LEU A 8 -8.59 2.49 16.73
N LEU A 9 -9.01 3.73 17.02
CA LEU A 9 -9.12 4.84 16.07
C LEU A 9 -9.31 6.16 16.87
N HIS A 10 -8.56 7.20 16.51
CA HIS A 10 -8.48 8.53 17.14
C HIS A 10 -7.72 8.67 18.49
N LEU A 11 -6.41 8.87 18.39
CA LEU A 11 -5.64 9.96 19.03
C LEU A 11 -4.58 10.41 17.98
N GLU A 12 -4.31 11.71 17.82
CA GLU A 12 -3.47 12.35 16.76
C GLU A 12 -3.03 13.75 17.27
N GLU A 13 -1.90 14.34 16.84
CA GLU A 13 -0.98 13.93 15.75
C GLU A 13 0.22 13.05 16.18
N ASP A 14 1.32 13.43 16.87
CA ASP A 14 1.85 14.68 17.47
C ASP A 14 3.42 14.68 17.34
N GLU A 15 4.19 15.60 17.96
CA GLU A 15 5.65 15.77 17.66
C GLU A 15 6.63 15.75 18.86
N GLU A 16 7.54 14.76 18.88
CA GLU A 16 8.95 14.96 19.29
C GLU A 16 9.85 13.90 18.61
N LEU A 17 11.05 14.29 18.13
CA LEU A 17 12.04 13.36 17.57
C LEU A 17 13.00 12.89 18.66
N ASP A 18 12.87 11.64 19.09
CA ASP A 18 13.93 10.93 19.83
C ASP A 18 14.51 9.78 18.98
N ASP A 19 15.64 10.04 18.32
CA ASP A 19 16.38 9.06 17.52
C ASP A 19 17.04 7.94 18.36
N LEU A 20 16.94 7.97 19.70
CA LEU A 20 17.51 6.95 20.59
C LEU A 20 16.57 5.77 20.89
N ALA A 21 15.27 5.88 20.63
CA ALA A 21 14.27 4.84 20.94
C ALA A 21 14.29 3.60 19.99
N CYS A 22 15.32 3.46 19.15
CA CYS A 22 15.43 2.40 18.13
C CYS A 22 15.72 0.99 18.69
N TYR A 23 15.99 0.86 19.99
CA TYR A 23 16.27 -0.42 20.64
C TYR A 23 15.19 -0.77 21.68
N ALA A 24 14.70 -2.01 21.63
CA ALA A 24 13.65 -2.57 22.48
C ALA A 24 12.21 -2.02 22.27
N THR A 25 11.78 -1.81 21.02
CA THR A 25 10.36 -1.96 20.71
C THR A 25 9.95 -3.42 20.93
N ALA A 26 8.91 -3.69 21.71
CA ALA A 26 8.41 -5.06 21.88
C ALA A 26 7.85 -5.59 20.54
N VAL A 27 8.35 -6.74 20.09
CA VAL A 27 7.85 -7.41 18.88
C VAL A 27 6.41 -7.84 19.13
N MET A 28 5.46 -7.16 18.48
CA MET A 28 4.05 -7.55 18.51
C MET A 28 3.87 -8.93 17.84
N ASP A 29 2.99 -9.77 18.39
CA ASP A 29 2.68 -11.09 17.86
C ASP A 29 2.16 -11.01 16.41
N ALA A 30 3.06 -11.21 15.46
CA ALA A 30 2.73 -11.33 14.05
C ALA A 30 1.98 -12.64 13.83
N LYS A 31 0.69 -12.55 13.49
CA LYS A 31 -0.14 -13.70 13.11
C LYS A 31 0.29 -14.24 11.75
N TYR A 32 1.34 -15.05 11.75
CA TYR A 32 1.74 -15.84 10.60
C TYR A 32 0.91 -17.12 10.56
N GLU A 33 0.10 -17.27 9.52
CA GLU A 33 -0.45 -18.57 9.15
C GLU A 33 0.68 -19.43 8.56
N ALA A 34 0.72 -20.71 8.93
CA ALA A 34 1.71 -21.67 8.45
C ALA A 34 1.58 -21.84 6.93
N ILE A 35 2.71 -21.91 6.23
CA ILE A 35 2.74 -21.92 4.77
C ILE A 35 2.84 -23.36 4.25
N GLU A 36 1.84 -23.83 3.50
CA GLU A 36 2.00 -25.04 2.69
C GLU A 36 2.82 -24.71 1.44
N ALA A 37 4.13 -25.01 1.48
CA ALA A 37 5.08 -24.71 0.40
C ALA A 37 4.70 -25.38 -0.93
N ASP A 38 4.07 -26.55 -0.88
CA ASP A 38 3.56 -27.27 -2.05
C ASP A 38 2.56 -26.45 -2.86
N ASP A 39 1.75 -25.65 -2.16
CA ASP A 39 0.67 -24.84 -2.70
C ASP A 39 1.20 -23.54 -3.34
N ILE A 40 2.30 -22.99 -2.79
CA ILE A 40 3.09 -21.92 -3.43
C ILE A 40 3.71 -22.42 -4.74
N ILE A 41 4.40 -23.57 -4.72
CA ILE A 41 5.09 -24.10 -5.90
C ILE A 41 4.08 -24.38 -7.02
N ALA A 42 2.97 -25.05 -6.71
CA ALA A 42 1.95 -25.39 -7.69
C ALA A 42 1.26 -24.17 -8.33
N LYS A 43 1.17 -23.04 -7.60
CA LYS A 43 0.44 -21.84 -8.06
C LYS A 43 1.35 -20.77 -8.68
N GLN A 44 2.59 -20.63 -8.21
CA GLN A 44 3.50 -19.53 -8.56
C GLN A 44 4.74 -19.98 -9.36
N CYS A 45 5.20 -21.22 -9.17
CA CYS A 45 6.39 -21.76 -9.84
C CYS A 45 6.09 -22.49 -11.17
N THR A 46 4.96 -22.17 -11.82
CA THR A 46 4.49 -22.79 -13.08
C THR A 46 5.40 -22.59 -14.29
N HIS A 47 6.42 -21.75 -14.16
CA HIS A 47 7.48 -21.52 -15.14
C HIS A 47 8.71 -22.45 -14.95
N LEU A 48 8.73 -23.27 -13.89
CA LEU A 48 9.78 -24.24 -13.59
C LEU A 48 9.36 -25.65 -13.97
N THR A 49 10.34 -26.47 -14.38
CA THR A 49 10.14 -27.90 -14.67
C THR A 49 9.82 -28.69 -13.40
N ASP A 50 9.17 -29.85 -13.55
CA ASP A 50 8.77 -30.70 -12.43
C ASP A 50 9.96 -31.10 -11.52
N ALA A 51 11.16 -31.26 -12.09
CA ALA A 51 12.40 -31.48 -11.33
C ALA A 51 12.73 -30.29 -10.43
N GLN A 52 12.82 -29.09 -11.00
CA GLN A 52 13.10 -27.84 -10.25
C GLN A 52 12.02 -27.53 -9.20
N GLN A 53 10.76 -27.88 -9.48
CA GLN A 53 9.68 -27.78 -8.50
C GLN A 53 9.90 -28.75 -7.33
N ASN A 54 10.36 -29.98 -7.58
CA ASN A 54 10.67 -30.94 -6.51
C ASN A 54 11.93 -30.56 -5.71
N ASP A 55 12.95 -29.98 -6.35
CA ASP A 55 14.12 -29.42 -5.66
C ASP A 55 13.69 -28.32 -4.66
N LEU A 56 12.76 -27.44 -5.09
CA LEU A 56 12.15 -26.43 -4.21
C LEU A 56 11.34 -27.07 -3.06
N ARG A 57 10.59 -28.16 -3.29
CA ARG A 57 9.88 -28.89 -2.22
C ARG A 57 10.85 -29.41 -1.16
N SER A 58 12.01 -29.95 -1.56
CA SER A 58 13.07 -30.36 -0.60
C SER A 58 13.58 -29.16 0.20
N LEU A 59 13.93 -28.05 -0.47
CA LEU A 59 14.49 -26.87 0.17
C LEU A 59 13.52 -26.20 1.17
N PHE A 60 12.22 -26.16 0.88
CA PHE A 60 11.22 -25.67 1.84
C PHE A 60 11.00 -26.65 3.00
N SER A 61 11.07 -27.96 2.77
CA SER A 61 10.99 -28.98 3.83
C SER A 61 12.17 -28.86 4.80
N GLU A 62 13.40 -28.80 4.27
CA GLU A 62 14.64 -28.59 5.03
C GLU A 62 14.63 -27.30 5.87
N ARG A 63 13.93 -26.26 5.40
CA ARG A 63 13.80 -24.96 6.07
C ARG A 63 12.41 -24.70 6.67
N GLY A 64 11.62 -25.74 6.93
CA GLY A 64 10.22 -25.62 7.38
C GLY A 64 10.00 -24.69 8.59
N LYS A 65 10.96 -24.66 9.53
CA LYS A 65 10.96 -23.75 10.70
C LYS A 65 10.95 -22.25 10.36
N LEU A 66 11.33 -21.85 9.15
CA LEU A 66 11.22 -20.45 8.70
C LEU A 66 9.79 -20.07 8.26
N PHE A 67 8.92 -21.07 8.10
CA PHE A 67 7.63 -20.96 7.41
C PHE A 67 6.45 -21.58 8.21
N ASP A 68 6.72 -22.21 9.36
CA ASP A 68 5.72 -22.83 10.24
C ASP A 68 4.82 -21.84 11.00
N GLY A 69 5.12 -20.54 10.92
CA GLY A 69 4.36 -19.46 11.52
C GLY A 69 4.69 -19.19 13.00
N THR A 70 5.63 -19.91 13.61
CA THR A 70 6.00 -19.73 15.00
C THR A 70 7.07 -18.63 15.18
N LEU A 71 6.89 -17.78 16.20
CA LEU A 71 7.91 -16.81 16.61
C LEU A 71 8.93 -17.49 17.54
N GLY A 72 10.14 -17.74 17.02
CA GLY A 72 11.28 -18.16 17.82
C GLY A 72 11.61 -17.12 18.91
N ARG A 73 11.75 -17.57 20.16
CA ARG A 73 12.04 -16.69 21.31
C ARG A 73 13.52 -16.30 21.36
N LEU A 74 13.90 -15.29 20.57
CA LEU A 74 15.11 -14.52 20.83
C LEU A 74 14.92 -13.74 22.14
N LEU A 75 15.54 -14.22 23.22
CA LEU A 75 15.51 -13.56 24.52
C LEU A 75 16.43 -12.31 24.49
N PRO A 76 15.95 -11.12 24.88
CA PRO A 76 16.78 -9.92 24.89
C PRO A 76 17.75 -9.93 26.08
N THR A 77 18.94 -10.49 25.89
CA THR A 77 20.06 -10.33 26.83
C THR A 77 20.71 -8.96 26.60
N PRO A 78 20.78 -8.07 27.60
CA PRO A 78 21.28 -6.70 27.44
C PRO A 78 22.82 -6.60 27.39
N SER A 79 23.49 -7.62 26.85
CA SER A 79 24.92 -7.64 26.58
C SER A 79 25.20 -8.63 25.44
N LEU A 80 25.74 -8.14 24.33
CA LEU A 80 26.07 -8.95 23.17
C LEU A 80 27.36 -9.76 23.44
N ARG A 81 27.22 -10.83 24.23
CA ARG A 81 28.24 -11.86 24.41
C ARG A 81 28.10 -12.90 23.30
N VAL A 82 29.23 -13.40 22.80
CA VAL A 82 29.27 -14.45 21.77
C VAL A 82 29.14 -15.84 22.42
N ASP A 83 28.17 -15.95 23.33
CA ASP A 83 27.87 -17.15 24.14
C ASP A 83 26.61 -17.87 23.61
N ASP A 84 25.90 -17.28 22.65
CA ASP A 84 24.73 -17.85 21.98
C ASP A 84 25.16 -18.86 20.89
N PRO A 85 24.78 -20.15 20.98
CA PRO A 85 25.23 -21.17 20.03
C PRO A 85 24.67 -21.00 18.61
N GLU A 86 23.49 -20.40 18.44
CA GLU A 86 22.83 -20.24 17.14
C GLU A 86 23.43 -19.03 16.40
N LEU A 87 23.66 -17.92 17.12
CA LEU A 87 24.44 -16.79 16.62
C LEU A 87 25.90 -17.18 16.35
N ALA A 88 26.54 -17.94 17.23
CA ALA A 88 27.90 -18.43 17.02
C ALA A 88 27.98 -19.34 15.78
N HIS A 89 27.02 -20.24 15.59
CA HIS A 89 26.97 -21.09 14.39
C HIS A 89 26.74 -20.26 13.11
N CYS A 90 25.90 -19.21 13.14
CA CYS A 90 25.79 -18.26 12.03
C CYS A 90 27.08 -17.47 11.78
N LEU A 91 27.85 -17.13 12.82
CA LEU A 91 29.14 -16.45 12.71
C LEU A 91 30.28 -17.40 12.27
N MET A 92 30.18 -18.71 12.50
CA MET A 92 31.17 -19.69 12.03
C MET A 92 31.24 -19.77 10.49
N TRP A 93 30.15 -19.44 9.78
CA TRP A 93 30.17 -19.28 8.32
C TRP A 93 31.05 -18.12 7.84
N TYR A 94 31.47 -17.21 8.73
CA TYR A 94 32.44 -16.15 8.45
C TYR A 94 33.86 -16.47 8.96
N SER A 95 34.06 -17.52 9.77
CA SER A 95 35.39 -17.84 10.34
C SER A 95 36.26 -18.73 9.45
N ASN A 96 35.69 -19.42 8.46
CA ASN A 96 36.46 -20.05 7.38
C ASN A 96 36.89 -18.99 6.36
N VAL A 97 37.77 -18.06 6.76
CA VAL A 97 38.13 -16.85 5.99
C VAL A 97 38.69 -17.19 4.60
N ASP A 98 39.34 -18.34 4.45
CA ASP A 98 39.95 -18.80 3.19
C ASP A 98 38.93 -19.34 2.15
N GLU A 99 37.69 -19.65 2.55
CA GLU A 99 36.60 -20.09 1.65
C GLU A 99 35.39 -19.12 1.65
N ALA A 100 35.10 -18.45 2.77
CA ALA A 100 33.95 -17.56 2.94
C ALA A 100 34.07 -16.22 2.17
N LEU A 101 35.20 -15.98 1.50
CA LEU A 101 35.53 -14.77 0.75
C LEU A 101 34.56 -14.51 -0.43
N GLU A 102 33.79 -15.52 -0.86
CA GLU A 102 32.77 -15.40 -1.92
C GLU A 102 31.36 -15.05 -1.43
N SER A 103 31.10 -14.97 -0.12
CA SER A 103 29.74 -14.86 0.46
C SER A 103 29.05 -13.48 0.32
N TYR A 104 29.35 -12.73 -0.75
CA TYR A 104 28.54 -11.60 -1.18
C TYR A 104 27.32 -12.11 -1.96
N VAL A 105 26.29 -12.58 -1.24
CA VAL A 105 25.11 -13.27 -1.80
C VAL A 105 24.41 -12.54 -2.97
N ASN A 106 24.51 -11.21 -3.05
CA ASN A 106 23.92 -10.40 -4.12
C ASN A 106 24.97 -9.70 -5.01
N LEU A 107 26.19 -10.23 -5.13
CA LEU A 107 27.29 -9.59 -5.86
C LEU A 107 26.98 -9.48 -7.38
N PRO A 108 26.89 -8.26 -7.95
CA PRO A 108 26.75 -8.11 -9.39
C PRO A 108 27.99 -8.66 -10.12
N ALA A 109 27.77 -9.54 -11.10
CA ALA A 109 28.81 -10.16 -11.91
C ALA A 109 29.45 -9.16 -12.90
N THR A 110 30.27 -8.24 -12.37
CA THR A 110 30.91 -7.16 -13.15
C THR A 110 32.31 -6.80 -12.63
N SER A 111 33.16 -6.37 -13.56
CA SER A 111 34.45 -5.73 -13.27
C SER A 111 34.31 -4.25 -12.88
N GLN A 112 33.19 -3.60 -13.20
CA GLN A 112 32.90 -2.22 -12.85
C GLN A 112 32.32 -2.14 -11.43
N ASN A 113 33.17 -2.30 -10.42
CA ASN A 113 32.71 -2.24 -9.04
C ASN A 113 33.65 -1.48 -8.08
N PRO A 114 33.10 -0.76 -7.09
CA PRO A 114 33.84 0.11 -6.19
C PRO A 114 34.59 -0.65 -5.07
N LEU A 115 34.53 -1.98 -5.07
CA LEU A 115 35.36 -2.84 -4.19
C LEU A 115 36.70 -3.17 -4.87
N ARG A 116 36.76 -3.17 -6.22
CA ARG A 116 37.99 -3.25 -7.01
C ARG A 116 38.69 -1.89 -7.00
N LEU A 117 39.61 -1.70 -6.06
CA LEU A 117 40.36 -0.46 -5.88
C LEU A 117 41.07 0.00 -7.17
N GLU A 118 41.62 -0.92 -7.96
CA GLU A 118 42.26 -0.60 -9.26
C GLU A 118 41.27 -0.05 -10.31
N TRP A 119 39.98 -0.41 -10.26
CA TRP A 119 38.96 0.17 -11.14
C TRP A 119 38.65 1.63 -10.74
N LEU A 120 38.56 1.90 -9.43
CA LEU A 120 38.47 3.26 -8.92
C LEU A 120 39.71 4.07 -9.31
N LYS A 121 40.92 3.49 -9.18
CA LYS A 121 42.17 4.13 -9.56
C LYS A 121 42.21 4.50 -11.04
N ALA A 122 41.90 3.57 -11.93
CA ALA A 122 41.91 3.83 -13.38
C ALA A 122 40.95 4.97 -13.78
N ALA A 123 39.79 5.07 -13.12
CA ALA A 123 38.86 6.18 -13.30
C ALA A 123 39.42 7.51 -12.76
N GLN A 124 40.04 7.51 -11.57
CA GLN A 124 40.65 8.70 -10.98
C GLN A 124 41.88 9.20 -11.76
N ASP A 125 42.72 8.31 -12.28
CA ASP A 125 43.90 8.65 -13.08
C ASP A 125 43.54 9.23 -14.46
N THR A 126 42.34 8.92 -14.98
CA THR A 126 41.82 9.47 -16.24
C THR A 126 40.97 10.73 -16.07
N ASP A 127 40.50 11.06 -14.86
CA ASP A 127 39.74 12.27 -14.56
C ASP A 127 40.66 13.49 -14.36
N ALA A 128 40.83 14.27 -15.43
CA ALA A 128 41.65 15.48 -15.42
C ALA A 128 41.18 16.54 -14.40
N GLY A 129 39.88 16.60 -14.09
CA GLY A 129 39.33 17.55 -13.11
C GLY A 129 39.69 17.18 -11.67
N LEU A 130 39.73 15.88 -11.36
CA LEU A 130 40.17 15.37 -10.07
C LEU A 130 41.69 15.48 -9.89
N GLN A 131 42.48 15.22 -10.93
CA GLN A 131 43.93 15.44 -10.89
C GLN A 131 44.27 16.94 -10.75
N GLN A 132 43.52 17.85 -11.39
CA GLN A 132 43.67 19.29 -11.17
C GLN A 132 43.33 19.69 -9.72
N LYS A 133 42.26 19.15 -9.12
CA LYS A 133 41.91 19.41 -7.71
C LYS A 133 43.01 18.93 -6.74
N LEU A 134 43.61 17.77 -7.00
CA LEU A 134 44.74 17.26 -6.21
C LEU A 134 45.97 18.20 -6.22
N ILE A 135 46.17 18.97 -7.29
CA ILE A 135 47.28 19.93 -7.41
C ILE A 135 46.89 21.31 -6.85
N GLY A 136 45.67 21.78 -7.13
CA GLY A 136 45.18 23.10 -6.74
C GLY A 136 44.69 23.21 -5.28
N ASP A 137 44.23 22.11 -4.69
CA ASP A 137 43.79 22.02 -3.30
C ASP A 137 44.31 20.71 -2.64
N PRO A 138 45.62 20.63 -2.37
CA PRO A 138 46.21 19.49 -1.66
C PRO A 138 45.83 19.44 -0.17
N GLN A 139 45.08 20.43 0.33
CA GLN A 139 44.61 20.44 1.72
C GLN A 139 43.38 19.54 1.89
N HIS A 140 42.41 19.62 0.97
CA HIS A 140 41.23 18.75 0.98
C HIS A 140 41.38 17.51 0.10
N PHE A 141 42.16 17.55 -0.98
CA PHE A 141 42.38 16.40 -1.86
C PHE A 141 43.75 15.77 -1.61
N ARG A 142 43.78 14.52 -1.15
CA ARG A 142 45.01 13.82 -0.73
C ARG A 142 45.07 12.43 -1.35
N ARG A 143 46.27 11.94 -1.71
CA ARG A 143 46.46 10.52 -2.05
C ARG A 143 46.61 9.67 -0.79
N ARG A 144 45.95 8.52 -0.74
CA ARG A 144 46.07 7.51 0.32
C ARG A 144 46.25 6.12 -0.29
N VAL A 145 46.98 5.26 0.41
CA VAL A 145 47.23 3.87 -0.01
C VAL A 145 46.21 2.94 0.64
N PHE A 146 45.53 2.13 -0.16
CA PHE A 146 44.62 1.07 0.29
C PHE A 146 45.03 -0.23 -0.40
N GLN A 147 45.45 -1.24 0.37
CA GLN A 147 45.87 -2.55 -0.15
C GLN A 147 46.95 -2.50 -1.26
N GLY A 148 47.76 -1.43 -1.28
CA GLY A 148 48.78 -1.16 -2.32
C GLY A 148 48.33 -0.17 -3.40
N THR A 149 47.03 -0.08 -3.68
CA THR A 149 46.44 0.88 -4.62
C THR A 149 46.51 2.31 -4.06
N ASN A 150 46.99 3.26 -4.86
CA ASN A 150 46.95 4.69 -4.51
C ASN A 150 45.68 5.34 -5.05
N LEU A 151 44.80 5.81 -4.15
CA LEU A 151 43.56 6.51 -4.48
C LEU A 151 43.57 7.95 -3.96
N ILE A 152 42.86 8.83 -4.67
CA ILE A 152 42.56 10.20 -4.26
C ILE A 152 41.35 10.15 -3.32
N CYS A 153 41.50 10.74 -2.15
CA CYS A 153 40.46 10.96 -1.15
C CYS A 153 40.19 12.45 -0.96
N TYR A 154 38.95 12.76 -0.60
CA TYR A 154 38.52 14.05 -0.08
C TYR A 154 38.53 14.01 1.45
N VAL A 155 39.03 15.08 2.07
CA VAL A 155 39.10 15.32 3.51
C VAL A 155 38.31 16.61 3.79
N PRO A 156 37.14 16.56 4.45
CA PRO A 156 36.25 17.72 4.59
C PRO A 156 36.76 18.78 5.58
N ASN A 157 37.67 18.41 6.49
CA ASN A 157 38.34 19.32 7.41
C ASN A 157 39.85 19.08 7.31
N PRO A 158 40.65 19.98 6.70
CA PRO A 158 42.09 19.77 6.54
C PRO A 158 42.87 19.52 7.84
N HIS A 159 42.33 19.94 8.99
CA HIS A 159 42.91 19.76 10.31
C HIS A 159 42.50 18.45 11.01
N ASP A 160 41.51 17.72 10.49
CA ASP A 160 41.07 16.42 11.01
C ASP A 160 41.12 15.35 9.91
N ASP A 161 42.26 14.69 9.81
CA ASP A 161 42.52 13.63 8.83
C ASP A 161 41.82 12.29 9.18
N SER A 162 41.08 12.22 10.30
CA SER A 162 40.27 11.04 10.66
C SER A 162 39.05 10.86 9.77
N GLN A 163 38.47 11.97 9.28
CA GLN A 163 37.34 11.95 8.35
C GLN A 163 37.85 12.09 6.90
N TRP A 164 37.49 11.13 6.06
CA TRP A 164 37.89 11.08 4.65
C TRP A 164 36.90 10.24 3.84
N SER A 165 36.93 10.39 2.52
CA SER A 165 36.14 9.57 1.60
C SER A 165 36.84 9.44 0.26
N ILE A 166 36.74 8.29 -0.39
CA ILE A 166 37.32 8.03 -1.71
C ILE A 166 36.57 8.85 -2.76
N CYS A 167 37.29 9.62 -3.58
CA CYS A 167 36.67 10.41 -4.64
C CYS A 167 36.14 9.51 -5.76
N LEU A 168 34.85 9.59 -6.07
CA LEU A 168 34.30 9.08 -7.32
C LEU A 168 34.45 10.14 -8.42
N THR A 169 34.33 9.69 -9.66
CA THR A 169 34.38 10.51 -10.88
C THR A 169 33.02 10.46 -11.58
N ASP A 170 32.74 11.42 -12.46
CA ASP A 170 31.49 11.38 -13.26
C ASP A 170 31.39 10.12 -14.15
N SER A 171 32.52 9.45 -14.42
CA SER A 171 32.62 8.19 -15.18
C SER A 171 32.38 6.91 -14.37
N ASN A 172 32.49 6.92 -13.04
CA ASN A 172 32.33 5.72 -12.20
C ASN A 172 31.25 5.82 -11.11
N VAL A 173 30.69 7.01 -10.88
CA VAL A 173 29.69 7.26 -9.83
C VAL A 173 28.38 6.50 -10.04
N ASP A 174 27.84 6.44 -11.26
CA ASP A 174 26.55 5.76 -11.51
C ASP A 174 26.68 4.24 -11.42
N ALA A 175 27.77 3.67 -11.93
CA ALA A 175 28.10 2.25 -11.76
C ALA A 175 28.31 1.90 -10.28
N THR A 176 28.92 2.80 -9.50
CA THR A 176 29.04 2.65 -8.04
C THR A 176 27.67 2.67 -7.35
N ILE A 177 26.75 3.55 -7.78
CA ILE A 177 25.37 3.61 -7.26
C ILE A 177 24.59 2.33 -7.60
N GLU A 178 24.63 1.87 -8.85
CA GLU A 178 23.92 0.66 -9.30
C GLU A 178 24.47 -0.60 -8.62
N PHE A 179 25.80 -0.76 -8.58
CA PHE A 179 26.44 -1.89 -7.93
C PHE A 179 26.08 -1.97 -6.44
N MET A 180 26.19 -0.85 -5.71
CA MET A 180 25.86 -0.82 -4.28
C MET A 180 24.35 -0.93 -4.03
N HIS A 181 23.50 -0.52 -4.98
CA HIS A 181 22.06 -0.75 -4.91
C HIS A 181 21.71 -2.24 -5.02
N ASN A 182 22.36 -2.97 -5.92
CA ASN A 182 22.13 -4.40 -6.11
C ASN A 182 22.75 -5.22 -4.96
N LEU A 183 24.00 -4.92 -4.58
CA LEU A 183 24.71 -5.59 -3.49
C LEU A 183 23.98 -5.51 -2.14
N LEU A 184 23.42 -4.33 -1.82
CA LEU A 184 22.66 -4.08 -0.59
C LEU A 184 21.17 -4.51 -0.70
N ASN A 185 20.83 -5.35 -1.68
CA ASN A 185 19.48 -5.85 -1.97
C ASN A 185 18.42 -4.74 -2.06
N HIS A 186 18.55 -3.89 -3.08
CA HIS A 186 17.58 -2.85 -3.43
C HIS A 186 17.16 -1.95 -2.23
N PRO A 187 18.09 -1.23 -1.59
CA PRO A 187 17.78 -0.35 -0.45
C PRO A 187 16.88 0.85 -0.83
N SER A 188 16.45 1.63 0.16
CA SER A 188 15.89 2.97 -0.08
C SER A 188 17.01 3.99 -0.34
N HIS A 189 16.71 5.13 -0.96
CA HIS A 189 17.71 6.17 -1.27
C HIS A 189 18.51 6.63 -0.03
N ASN A 190 17.85 6.76 1.12
CA ASN A 190 18.49 7.17 2.37
C ASN A 190 19.42 6.07 2.93
N ILE A 191 19.04 4.80 2.79
CA ILE A 191 19.88 3.66 3.20
C ILE A 191 21.07 3.50 2.24
N LEU A 192 20.85 3.67 0.94
CA LEU A 192 21.91 3.62 -0.07
C LEU A 192 22.98 4.70 0.17
N LEU A 193 22.57 5.92 0.53
CA LEU A 193 23.51 6.99 0.92
C LEU A 193 24.30 6.66 2.21
N LYS A 194 23.68 6.02 3.21
CA LYS A 194 24.39 5.52 4.41
C LYS A 194 25.37 4.37 4.10
N GLY A 195 25.06 3.55 3.08
CA GLY A 195 25.97 2.53 2.53
C GLY A 195 27.14 3.13 1.74
N LEU A 196 26.88 4.18 0.96
CA LEU A 196 27.88 4.89 0.15
C LEU A 196 28.79 5.85 0.94
N ARG A 197 28.71 5.88 2.28
CA ARG A 197 29.41 6.85 3.15
C ARG A 197 30.94 6.91 3.03
N LEU A 198 31.58 5.89 2.44
CA LEU A 198 33.03 5.86 2.19
C LEU A 198 33.42 6.59 0.90
N TYR A 199 32.45 7.02 0.09
CA TYR A 199 32.64 7.59 -1.23
C TYR A 199 32.13 9.04 -1.30
N HIS A 200 32.87 9.90 -1.98
CA HIS A 200 32.53 11.31 -2.16
C HIS A 200 32.38 11.65 -3.65
N HIS A 201 31.25 12.25 -4.00
CA HIS A 201 31.04 12.94 -5.27
C HIS A 201 30.16 14.17 -5.02
N PRO A 202 30.44 15.36 -5.59
CA PRO A 202 29.63 16.57 -5.36
C PRO A 202 28.15 16.39 -5.68
N GLN A 203 27.82 15.50 -6.62
CA GLN A 203 26.43 15.20 -7.02
C GLN A 203 25.88 13.90 -6.43
N LEU A 204 26.57 13.22 -5.50
CA LEU A 204 26.20 11.85 -5.05
C LEU A 204 24.74 11.74 -4.58
N SER A 205 24.29 12.69 -3.74
CA SER A 205 22.90 12.72 -3.25
C SER A 205 21.89 12.97 -4.37
N ALA A 206 22.25 13.78 -5.38
CA ALA A 206 21.37 14.08 -6.51
C ALA A 206 21.25 12.87 -7.45
N ARG A 207 22.39 12.28 -7.86
CA ARG A 207 22.44 11.08 -8.70
C ARG A 207 21.74 9.89 -8.04
N VAL A 208 21.94 9.65 -6.74
CA VAL A 208 21.17 8.63 -6.01
C VAL A 208 19.66 8.91 -6.02
N LYS A 209 19.22 10.15 -5.79
CA LYS A 209 17.78 10.52 -5.84
C LYS A 209 17.17 10.40 -7.24
N GLN A 210 17.98 10.54 -8.29
CA GLN A 210 17.58 10.34 -9.69
C GLN A 210 17.62 8.86 -10.12
N PHE A 211 18.41 8.02 -9.44
CA PHE A 211 18.47 6.59 -9.72
C PHE A 211 17.11 5.92 -9.41
N HIS A 212 16.55 5.27 -10.43
CA HIS A 212 15.23 4.64 -10.42
C HIS A 212 15.37 3.20 -10.90
N CYS A 213 14.80 2.26 -10.15
CA CYS A 213 14.89 0.82 -10.40
C CYS A 213 13.48 0.25 -10.56
N ASP A 214 13.23 -0.54 -11.60
CA ASP A 214 11.91 -1.12 -11.89
C ASP A 214 11.44 -2.06 -10.76
N VAL A 215 12.30 -2.99 -10.31
CA VAL A 215 12.04 -3.90 -9.18
C VAL A 215 11.64 -3.11 -7.91
N CYS A 216 12.35 -2.02 -7.60
CA CYS A 216 11.98 -1.13 -6.50
C CYS A 216 10.59 -0.50 -6.68
N GLN A 217 10.19 -0.17 -7.90
CA GLN A 217 8.88 0.41 -8.19
C GLN A 217 7.75 -0.63 -8.14
N ARG A 218 8.01 -1.90 -8.47
CA ARG A 218 6.98 -2.96 -8.44
C ARG A 218 6.77 -3.62 -7.07
N VAL A 219 7.85 -3.93 -6.36
CA VAL A 219 7.78 -4.64 -5.07
C VAL A 219 7.40 -3.71 -3.92
N LYS A 220 7.90 -2.47 -3.89
CA LYS A 220 7.74 -1.60 -2.72
C LYS A 220 6.37 -0.91 -2.70
N SER A 221 5.59 -1.17 -1.65
CA SER A 221 4.29 -0.53 -1.36
C SER A 221 4.37 1.01 -1.33
N GLY A 222 5.48 1.55 -0.81
CA GLY A 222 5.63 2.99 -0.54
C GLY A 222 4.97 3.40 0.79
N THR A 223 5.26 4.62 1.26
CA THR A 223 4.81 5.14 2.57
C THR A 223 3.70 6.18 2.47
N ARG A 224 3.53 6.83 1.31
CA ARG A 224 2.55 7.89 1.06
C ARG A 224 1.98 7.76 -0.35
N GLY A 225 0.72 8.13 -0.54
CA GLY A 225 0.07 8.17 -1.85
C GLY A 225 0.37 9.46 -2.64
N TYR A 226 0.11 9.44 -3.95
CA TYR A 226 0.44 10.52 -4.89
C TYR A 226 -0.80 11.26 -5.41
N GLY A 227 -0.68 12.58 -5.56
CA GLY A 227 -1.75 13.49 -5.97
C GLY A 227 -2.72 13.80 -4.82
N HIS A 228 -3.18 15.04 -4.74
CA HIS A 228 -4.15 15.49 -3.73
C HIS A 228 -5.58 15.13 -4.16
N PHE A 229 -6.45 14.86 -3.19
CA PHE A 229 -7.89 14.73 -3.46
C PHE A 229 -8.50 16.12 -3.71
N PRO A 230 -9.36 16.26 -4.73
CA PRO A 230 -10.08 17.50 -4.99
C PRO A 230 -11.12 17.77 -3.90
N PRO A 231 -11.52 19.05 -3.68
CA PRO A 231 -12.58 19.42 -2.75
C PRO A 231 -13.85 18.58 -2.93
N ARG A 232 -14.55 18.31 -1.82
CA ARG A 232 -15.76 17.49 -1.79
C ARG A 232 -16.92 18.31 -1.25
N GLN A 233 -17.91 18.58 -2.10
CA GLN A 233 -19.16 19.19 -1.64
C GLN A 233 -19.98 18.15 -0.87
N VAL A 234 -20.47 18.53 0.31
CA VAL A 234 -21.36 17.69 1.12
C VAL A 234 -22.80 17.89 0.67
N THR A 235 -23.34 16.90 -0.04
CA THR A 235 -24.77 16.78 -0.29
C THR A 235 -25.51 16.40 0.99
N LEU A 236 -26.66 17.04 1.27
CA LEU A 236 -27.43 16.79 2.49
C LEU A 236 -28.96 16.78 2.32
N LEU A 237 -29.50 17.11 1.15
CA LEU A 237 -30.94 17.03 0.97
C LEU A 237 -31.35 15.56 0.86
N PRO A 238 -32.37 15.11 1.63
CA PRO A 238 -32.94 13.79 1.43
C PRO A 238 -33.36 13.59 -0.02
N TRP A 239 -33.25 12.35 -0.51
CA TRP A 239 -33.69 11.91 -1.83
C TRP A 239 -32.89 12.43 -3.05
N GLU A 240 -31.83 13.22 -2.90
CA GLU A 240 -30.99 13.57 -4.07
C GLU A 240 -30.24 12.34 -4.62
N GLN A 241 -29.59 11.58 -3.73
CA GLN A 241 -28.88 10.34 -4.05
C GLN A 241 -29.38 9.20 -3.14
N ASN A 242 -29.40 7.99 -3.67
CA ASN A 242 -29.38 6.76 -2.86
C ASN A 242 -28.22 5.85 -3.27
N ASP A 243 -27.69 5.12 -2.30
CA ASP A 243 -26.58 4.18 -2.48
C ASP A 243 -27.16 2.75 -2.41
N VAL A 244 -26.82 1.88 -3.36
CA VAL A 244 -27.25 0.47 -3.40
C VAL A 244 -26.06 -0.48 -3.47
N ASP A 245 -26.23 -1.64 -2.85
CA ASP A 245 -25.20 -2.68 -2.68
C ASP A 245 -25.88 -4.05 -2.47
N LEU A 246 -25.14 -5.14 -2.61
CA LEU A 246 -25.58 -6.49 -2.25
C LEU A 246 -24.91 -6.98 -0.98
N ILE A 247 -25.71 -7.38 0.01
CA ILE A 247 -25.18 -8.01 1.23
C ILE A 247 -24.96 -9.51 0.97
N GLY A 248 -23.71 -9.95 0.89
CA GLY A 248 -23.38 -11.37 0.71
C GLY A 248 -21.89 -11.68 0.66
N PRO A 249 -21.51 -12.96 0.40
CA PRO A 249 -22.41 -14.11 0.23
C PRO A 249 -22.85 -14.71 1.57
N TRP A 250 -24.15 -14.63 1.89
CA TRP A 250 -24.74 -15.45 2.94
C TRP A 250 -24.95 -16.87 2.38
N ARG A 251 -24.35 -17.89 3.00
CA ARG A 251 -24.54 -19.29 2.59
C ARG A 251 -25.91 -19.82 3.04
N ILE A 252 -26.96 -19.39 2.33
CA ILE A 252 -28.32 -19.93 2.44
C ILE A 252 -28.71 -20.40 1.05
N GLU A 253 -28.75 -21.70 0.83
CA GLU A 253 -29.16 -22.28 -0.45
C GLU A 253 -30.66 -22.07 -0.66
N VAL A 254 -31.01 -21.13 -1.53
CA VAL A 254 -32.38 -20.90 -1.98
C VAL A 254 -32.37 -20.88 -3.50
N GLY A 255 -33.05 -21.84 -4.13
CA GLY A 255 -33.18 -21.91 -5.58
C GLY A 255 -33.96 -20.72 -6.13
N GLY A 256 -33.27 -19.71 -6.65
CA GLY A 256 -33.85 -18.51 -7.23
C GLY A 256 -33.02 -18.00 -8.40
N THR A 257 -33.64 -17.89 -9.58
CA THR A 257 -32.99 -17.38 -10.79
C THR A 257 -32.81 -15.86 -10.76
N ARG A 258 -31.88 -15.35 -11.59
CA ARG A 258 -31.39 -13.96 -11.59
C ARG A 258 -32.44 -12.85 -11.81
N SER A 259 -33.71 -13.15 -12.05
CA SER A 259 -34.71 -12.20 -12.58
C SER A 259 -35.38 -11.25 -11.56
N GLN A 260 -35.29 -11.50 -10.25
CA GLN A 260 -36.13 -10.80 -9.25
C GLN A 260 -35.59 -9.44 -8.73
N ARG A 261 -34.37 -9.02 -9.07
CA ARG A 261 -33.71 -7.85 -8.44
C ARG A 261 -34.36 -6.50 -8.80
N ASN A 262 -34.68 -6.27 -10.07
CA ASN A 262 -35.29 -5.01 -10.53
C ASN A 262 -36.65 -4.74 -9.86
N SER A 263 -37.46 -5.77 -9.69
CA SER A 263 -38.73 -5.69 -8.94
C SER A 263 -38.49 -5.20 -7.52
N LYS A 264 -37.41 -5.64 -6.86
CA LYS A 264 -37.11 -5.24 -5.48
C LYS A 264 -36.77 -3.76 -5.32
N TYR A 265 -36.03 -3.15 -6.25
CA TYR A 265 -35.79 -1.69 -6.23
C TYR A 265 -37.11 -0.92 -6.38
N LYS A 266 -38.02 -1.38 -7.25
CA LYS A 266 -39.39 -0.82 -7.38
C LYS A 266 -40.23 -1.01 -6.10
N GLU A 267 -40.26 -2.22 -5.53
CA GLU A 267 -41.06 -2.61 -4.36
C GLU A 267 -40.62 -1.98 -3.03
N VAL A 268 -39.33 -1.66 -2.89
CA VAL A 268 -38.71 -1.23 -1.62
C VAL A 268 -38.34 0.24 -1.62
N TRP A 269 -37.92 0.82 -2.75
CA TRP A 269 -37.64 2.25 -2.86
C TRP A 269 -38.75 3.01 -3.58
N LEU A 270 -38.93 2.80 -4.88
CA LEU A 270 -39.75 3.68 -5.74
C LEU A 270 -41.24 3.68 -5.40
N SER A 271 -41.75 2.65 -4.71
CA SER A 271 -43.13 2.60 -4.18
C SER A 271 -43.31 3.24 -2.80
N ARG A 272 -42.22 3.64 -2.12
CA ARG A 272 -42.22 4.06 -0.70
C ARG A 272 -41.59 5.43 -0.45
N TYR A 273 -40.66 5.83 -1.30
CA TYR A 273 -39.84 7.03 -1.16
C TYR A 273 -39.80 7.81 -2.48
N PRO A 274 -39.52 9.13 -2.44
CA PRO A 274 -39.29 9.91 -3.64
C PRO A 274 -38.23 9.27 -4.56
N ARG A 275 -38.51 9.34 -5.85
CA ARG A 275 -37.61 8.96 -6.95
C ARG A 275 -36.34 9.80 -6.89
N PRO A 276 -35.14 9.21 -6.74
CA PRO A 276 -33.91 9.97 -6.54
C PRO A 276 -33.45 10.67 -7.83
N VAL A 277 -32.53 11.63 -7.70
CA VAL A 277 -31.88 12.27 -8.86
C VAL A 277 -30.78 11.36 -9.41
N ALA A 278 -30.08 10.63 -8.54
CA ALA A 278 -29.04 9.68 -8.90
C ALA A 278 -29.02 8.43 -7.99
N THR A 279 -28.47 7.34 -8.51
CA THR A 279 -28.23 6.10 -7.75
C THR A 279 -26.78 5.68 -7.88
N ALA A 280 -26.08 5.55 -6.75
CA ALA A 280 -24.70 5.10 -6.69
C ALA A 280 -24.61 3.61 -6.35
N HIS A 281 -23.67 2.90 -6.97
CA HIS A 281 -23.48 1.45 -6.78
C HIS A 281 -22.03 1.01 -7.04
N ASP A 282 -21.72 -0.25 -6.74
CA ASP A 282 -20.41 -0.87 -7.01
C ASP A 282 -20.27 -1.36 -8.47
N LEU A 283 -19.23 -2.10 -8.82
CA LEU A 283 -19.08 -2.68 -10.17
C LEU A 283 -19.63 -4.11 -10.30
N GLY A 284 -20.60 -4.47 -9.46
CA GLY A 284 -21.36 -5.71 -9.53
C GLY A 284 -22.10 -5.86 -10.87
N GLY A 285 -22.04 -7.06 -11.45
CA GLY A 285 -22.62 -7.35 -12.76
C GLY A 285 -24.15 -7.20 -12.80
N GLU A 286 -24.80 -7.26 -11.64
CA GLU A 286 -26.20 -6.96 -11.40
C GLU A 286 -26.59 -5.50 -11.60
N PHE A 287 -25.68 -4.54 -11.37
CA PHE A 287 -25.93 -3.11 -11.54
C PHE A 287 -25.44 -2.59 -12.90
N ILE A 288 -24.33 -3.13 -13.40
CA ILE A 288 -23.83 -2.87 -14.77
C ILE A 288 -24.76 -3.52 -15.84
N GLY A 289 -25.52 -4.54 -15.46
CA GLY A 289 -26.40 -5.27 -16.38
C GLY A 289 -27.50 -4.39 -17.00
N PRO A 290 -27.88 -4.65 -18.27
CA PRO A 290 -28.82 -3.80 -19.02
C PRO A 290 -30.21 -3.73 -18.38
N GLU A 291 -30.62 -4.74 -17.60
CA GLU A 291 -31.85 -4.71 -16.82
C GLU A 291 -31.88 -3.51 -15.86
N PHE A 292 -30.81 -3.29 -15.08
CA PHE A 292 -30.76 -2.23 -14.07
C PHE A 292 -30.52 -0.86 -14.72
N GLN A 293 -29.69 -0.80 -15.75
CA GLN A 293 -29.42 0.43 -16.50
C GLN A 293 -30.68 0.95 -17.22
N ASN A 294 -31.46 0.07 -17.84
CA ASN A 294 -32.77 0.44 -18.40
C ASN A 294 -33.74 0.91 -17.29
N LEU A 295 -33.71 0.28 -16.11
CA LEU A 295 -34.54 0.70 -14.97
C LEU A 295 -34.21 2.13 -14.49
N LEU A 296 -32.92 2.51 -14.41
CA LEU A 296 -32.54 3.87 -14.07
C LEU A 296 -32.98 4.85 -15.17
N HIS A 297 -32.75 4.50 -16.44
CA HIS A 297 -33.16 5.31 -17.60
C HIS A 297 -34.68 5.55 -17.64
N ASP A 298 -35.51 4.51 -17.51
CA ASP A 298 -36.98 4.58 -17.53
C ASP A 298 -37.55 5.50 -16.43
N PHE A 299 -36.85 5.60 -15.30
CA PHE A 299 -37.20 6.49 -14.19
C PHE A 299 -36.41 7.81 -14.20
N ALA A 300 -35.65 8.10 -15.26
CA ALA A 300 -34.79 9.28 -15.42
C ALA A 300 -33.81 9.51 -14.24
N ILE A 301 -33.30 8.43 -13.65
CA ILE A 301 -32.35 8.43 -12.54
C ILE A 301 -30.93 8.39 -13.12
N THR A 302 -30.03 9.21 -12.58
CA THR A 302 -28.63 9.25 -13.03
C THR A 302 -27.83 8.06 -12.49
N ASP A 303 -27.15 7.35 -13.37
CA ASP A 303 -26.22 6.26 -13.06
C ASP A 303 -24.90 6.80 -12.45
N LEU A 304 -24.51 6.33 -11.26
CA LEU A 304 -23.27 6.73 -10.57
C LEU A 304 -22.42 5.52 -10.12
N PRO A 305 -21.81 4.77 -11.07
CA PRO A 305 -20.96 3.63 -10.77
C PRO A 305 -19.66 4.09 -10.08
N THR A 306 -19.37 3.49 -8.94
CA THR A 306 -18.14 3.78 -8.18
C THR A 306 -16.91 3.17 -8.86
N THR A 307 -15.73 3.76 -8.64
CA THR A 307 -14.48 3.25 -9.21
C THR A 307 -14.04 1.94 -8.54
N SER A 308 -13.61 0.97 -9.36
CA SER A 308 -13.09 -0.36 -8.95
C SER A 308 -12.33 -0.36 -7.62
N ARG A 309 -12.91 -1.06 -6.64
CA ARG A 309 -12.35 -1.31 -5.28
C ARG A 309 -11.99 -0.01 -4.52
N ASN A 310 -12.96 0.90 -4.42
CA ASN A 310 -12.87 2.11 -3.60
C ASN A 310 -13.93 2.09 -2.47
N PRO A 311 -13.72 1.35 -1.37
CA PRO A 311 -14.71 1.16 -0.29
C PRO A 311 -15.22 2.49 0.28
N THR A 312 -14.35 3.50 0.38
CA THR A 312 -14.73 4.85 0.85
C THR A 312 -15.72 5.61 -0.03
N ALA A 313 -16.16 5.03 -1.15
CA ALA A 313 -17.29 5.52 -1.95
C ALA A 313 -18.66 5.02 -1.45
N ASN A 314 -18.74 3.89 -0.73
CA ASN A 314 -20.00 3.27 -0.26
C ASN A 314 -20.10 3.13 1.28
N GLY A 315 -19.28 3.89 2.03
CA GLY A 315 -19.11 3.73 3.48
C GLY A 315 -20.34 4.01 4.37
N ILE A 316 -21.48 4.42 3.80
CA ILE A 316 -22.78 4.44 4.49
C ILE A 316 -23.39 3.03 4.52
N VAL A 317 -23.34 2.34 3.38
CA VAL A 317 -23.91 1.00 3.21
C VAL A 317 -23.06 -0.06 3.91
N GLU A 318 -21.72 0.08 3.89
CA GLU A 318 -20.81 -0.73 4.73
C GLU A 318 -21.18 -0.68 6.23
N ARG A 319 -21.55 0.50 6.74
CA ARG A 319 -22.00 0.66 8.14
C ARG A 319 -23.35 -0.02 8.41
N MET A 320 -24.25 -0.03 7.42
CA MET A 320 -25.50 -0.79 7.51
C MET A 320 -25.22 -2.30 7.54
N HIS A 321 -24.28 -2.81 6.72
CA HIS A 321 -23.86 -4.21 6.72
C HIS A 321 -23.31 -4.64 8.09
N LEU A 322 -22.45 -3.83 8.71
CA LEU A 322 -21.94 -4.06 10.07
C LEU A 322 -23.08 -4.10 11.12
N THR A 323 -24.07 -3.23 10.99
CA THR A 323 -25.23 -3.20 11.91
C THR A 323 -26.09 -4.46 11.77
N ILE A 324 -26.41 -4.86 10.53
CA ILE A 324 -27.15 -6.10 10.24
C ILE A 324 -26.39 -7.33 10.76
N GLY A 325 -25.08 -7.41 10.50
CA GLY A 325 -24.23 -8.49 10.99
C GLY A 325 -24.20 -8.61 12.51
N ASN A 326 -24.16 -7.48 13.23
CA ASN A 326 -24.17 -7.49 14.70
C ASN A 326 -25.54 -7.86 15.29
N VAL A 327 -26.64 -7.43 14.69
CA VAL A 327 -28.00 -7.86 15.09
C VAL A 327 -28.19 -9.37 14.86
N LEU A 328 -27.75 -9.89 13.71
CA LEU A 328 -27.79 -11.33 13.42
C LEU A 328 -26.93 -12.15 14.40
N ARG A 329 -25.72 -11.67 14.76
CA ARG A 329 -24.86 -12.31 15.77
C ARG A 329 -25.50 -12.37 17.17
N ALA A 330 -26.28 -11.37 17.55
CA ALA A 330 -27.02 -11.38 18.81
C ALA A 330 -28.19 -12.40 18.75
N LEU A 331 -29.05 -12.29 17.74
CA LEU A 331 -30.23 -13.16 17.60
C LEU A 331 -29.86 -14.65 17.47
N THR A 332 -28.83 -14.98 16.69
CA THR A 332 -28.35 -16.38 16.51
C THR A 332 -27.62 -16.95 17.74
N ARG A 333 -27.19 -16.10 18.68
CA ARG A 333 -26.63 -16.52 19.98
C ARG A 333 -27.74 -16.89 20.96
N GLU A 334 -28.82 -16.12 20.99
CA GLU A 334 -29.95 -16.32 21.89
C GLU A 334 -30.92 -17.40 21.38
N GLN A 335 -31.10 -17.48 20.06
CA GLN A 335 -32.06 -18.36 19.42
C GLN A 335 -31.37 -19.15 18.30
N ARG A 336 -31.46 -20.49 18.35
CA ARG A 336 -30.99 -21.37 17.27
C ARG A 336 -32.18 -21.83 16.44
N PRO A 337 -32.42 -21.28 15.22
CA PRO A 337 -33.54 -21.71 14.39
C PRO A 337 -33.30 -23.14 13.92
N ARG A 338 -34.33 -23.98 13.99
CA ARG A 338 -34.28 -25.40 13.55
C ARG A 338 -34.99 -25.62 12.21
N PRO A 339 -36.26 -25.24 12.02
CA PRO A 339 -36.89 -25.28 10.69
C PRO A 339 -36.47 -24.06 9.86
N LEU A 340 -36.42 -24.23 8.53
CA LEU A 340 -36.10 -23.15 7.58
C LEU A 340 -37.01 -21.93 7.73
N GLN A 341 -38.29 -22.10 8.11
CA GLN A 341 -39.19 -20.96 8.32
C GLN A 341 -38.74 -20.08 9.49
N ALA A 342 -38.40 -20.66 10.64
CA ALA A 342 -37.88 -19.90 11.78
C ALA A 342 -36.55 -19.18 11.46
N ALA A 343 -35.74 -19.70 10.52
CA ALA A 343 -34.56 -19.00 10.02
C ALA A 343 -34.91 -17.80 9.13
N LYS A 344 -35.97 -17.88 8.32
CA LYS A 344 -36.51 -16.74 7.56
C LYS A 344 -37.11 -15.68 8.49
N ASP A 345 -37.98 -16.09 9.42
CA ASP A 345 -38.63 -15.21 10.39
C ASP A 345 -37.58 -14.44 11.23
N MET A 346 -36.49 -15.12 11.61
CA MET A 346 -35.33 -14.52 12.28
C MET A 346 -34.57 -13.54 11.39
N MET A 347 -34.37 -13.85 10.11
CA MET A 347 -33.68 -12.97 9.15
C MET A 347 -34.50 -11.70 8.89
N ASP A 348 -35.81 -11.83 8.67
CA ASP A 348 -36.71 -10.68 8.47
C ASP A 348 -36.79 -9.81 9.73
N SER A 349 -36.87 -10.43 10.92
CA SER A 349 -36.79 -9.73 12.21
C SER A 349 -35.45 -9.00 12.42
N ALA A 350 -34.33 -9.63 12.04
CA ALA A 350 -33.00 -9.02 12.12
C ALA A 350 -32.86 -7.82 11.17
N ILE A 351 -33.34 -7.95 9.93
CA ILE A 351 -33.36 -6.87 8.95
C ILE A 351 -34.24 -5.72 9.44
N ALA A 352 -35.46 -5.99 9.92
CA ALA A 352 -36.35 -4.98 10.47
C ALA A 352 -35.73 -4.25 11.69
N THR A 353 -35.11 -5.00 12.60
CA THR A 353 -34.42 -4.47 13.79
C THR A 353 -33.22 -3.59 13.41
N ALA A 354 -32.39 -4.04 12.47
CA ALA A 354 -31.25 -3.27 11.99
C ALA A 354 -31.69 -2.02 11.21
N MET A 355 -32.72 -2.10 10.36
CA MET A 355 -33.30 -0.94 9.68
C MET A 355 -33.90 0.07 10.66
N HIS A 356 -34.56 -0.39 11.73
CA HIS A 356 -35.05 0.48 12.80
C HIS A 356 -33.89 1.17 13.51
N ALA A 357 -32.87 0.42 13.94
CA ALA A 357 -31.69 0.96 14.61
C ALA A 357 -30.92 1.98 13.76
N VAL A 358 -30.72 1.73 12.46
CA VAL A 358 -30.08 2.69 11.55
C VAL A 358 -30.94 3.95 11.36
N ARG A 359 -32.26 3.85 11.43
CA ARG A 359 -33.17 5.02 11.32
C ARG A 359 -33.24 5.85 12.60
N THR A 360 -33.14 5.23 13.78
CA THR A 360 -33.24 5.89 15.09
C THR A 360 -31.90 6.41 15.61
N ASN A 361 -30.77 5.80 15.25
CA ASN A 361 -29.46 6.16 15.79
C ASN A 361 -29.04 7.58 15.38
N VAL A 362 -28.76 8.43 16.37
CA VAL A 362 -28.36 9.83 16.18
C VAL A 362 -26.88 9.88 15.80
N SER A 363 -26.55 10.43 14.62
CA SER A 363 -25.16 10.69 14.29
C SER A 363 -24.69 11.99 14.94
N GLU A 364 -23.54 11.95 15.62
CA GLU A 364 -22.83 13.13 16.11
C GLU A 364 -22.65 14.22 15.03
N SER A 365 -22.43 13.81 13.77
CA SER A 365 -22.22 14.72 12.64
C SER A 365 -23.46 15.51 12.20
N THR A 366 -24.66 15.05 12.56
CA THR A 366 -25.95 15.66 12.23
C THR A 366 -26.73 16.13 13.46
N GLN A 367 -26.39 15.62 14.65
CA GLN A 367 -27.15 15.73 15.90
C GLN A 367 -28.63 15.32 15.75
N ASN A 368 -28.91 14.49 14.73
CA ASN A 368 -30.24 14.03 14.34
C ASN A 368 -30.13 12.60 13.79
N SER A 369 -31.17 11.79 13.96
CA SER A 369 -31.24 10.46 13.35
C SER A 369 -31.57 10.54 11.85
N PRO A 370 -31.13 9.57 11.01
CA PRO A 370 -31.44 9.56 9.58
C PRO A 370 -32.95 9.58 9.30
N GLY A 371 -33.75 8.92 10.14
CA GLY A 371 -35.21 8.95 10.05
C GLY A 371 -35.79 10.33 10.35
N ALA A 372 -35.28 11.03 11.37
CA ALA A 372 -35.74 12.38 11.70
C ALA A 372 -35.41 13.40 10.59
N LEU A 373 -34.26 13.27 9.94
CA LEU A 373 -33.89 14.08 8.78
C LEU A 373 -34.82 13.82 7.58
N ALA A 374 -35.15 12.56 7.32
CA ALA A 374 -35.98 12.16 6.17
C ALA A 374 -37.48 12.48 6.36
N PHE A 375 -38.04 12.23 7.54
CA PHE A 375 -39.49 12.31 7.79
C PHE A 375 -39.93 13.54 8.60
N ARG A 376 -38.99 14.36 9.11
CA ARG A 376 -39.27 15.54 9.96
C ARG A 376 -40.06 15.21 11.24
N ARG A 377 -39.91 13.98 11.76
CA ARG A 377 -40.51 13.48 13.00
C ARG A 377 -39.52 12.58 13.72
N ASP A 378 -39.62 12.47 15.04
CA ASP A 378 -38.86 11.45 15.77
C ASP A 378 -39.28 10.04 15.34
N MET A 379 -38.35 9.10 15.46
CA MET A 379 -38.53 7.71 15.03
C MET A 379 -39.04 6.80 16.15
N LEU A 380 -38.99 7.24 17.42
CA LEU A 380 -39.53 6.50 18.56
C LEU A 380 -40.87 7.08 19.05
N HIS A 381 -41.02 8.41 19.02
CA HIS A 381 -42.21 9.14 19.44
C HIS A 381 -42.82 9.89 18.25
N ASN A 382 -44.14 10.05 18.23
CA ASN A 382 -44.84 10.75 17.15
C ASN A 382 -44.74 12.29 17.27
N ILE A 383 -43.53 12.83 17.45
CA ILE A 383 -43.22 14.24 17.72
C ILE A 383 -42.61 14.86 16.45
N PRO A 384 -43.04 16.06 15.99
CA PRO A 384 -42.41 16.74 14.87
C PRO A 384 -41.00 17.24 15.24
N VAL A 385 -40.05 17.11 14.32
CA VAL A 385 -38.65 17.53 14.51
C VAL A 385 -38.30 18.58 13.45
N SER A 386 -38.10 19.81 13.90
CA SER A 386 -37.56 20.89 13.07
C SER A 386 -36.05 20.73 12.95
N VAL A 387 -35.52 20.78 11.73
CA VAL A 387 -34.07 20.66 11.47
C VAL A 387 -33.64 21.62 10.39
N ASP A 388 -32.67 22.48 10.71
CA ASP A 388 -31.95 23.27 9.72
C ASP A 388 -30.95 22.37 8.97
N LEU A 389 -31.31 22.00 7.73
CA LEU A 389 -30.45 21.22 6.85
C LEU A 389 -29.25 22.03 6.34
N ALA A 390 -29.37 23.35 6.17
CA ALA A 390 -28.28 24.19 5.71
C ALA A 390 -27.18 24.30 6.79
N ALA A 391 -27.58 24.51 8.06
CA ALA A 391 -26.62 24.51 9.17
C ALA A 391 -25.94 23.14 9.39
N ILE A 392 -26.64 22.02 9.20
CA ILE A 392 -26.01 20.69 9.22
C ILE A 392 -25.06 20.51 8.03
N GLN A 393 -25.46 20.93 6.83
CA GLN A 393 -24.63 20.85 5.63
C GLN A 393 -23.33 21.65 5.80
N GLN A 394 -23.41 22.89 6.29
CA GLN A 394 -22.25 23.73 6.58
C GLN A 394 -21.33 23.09 7.63
N ARG A 395 -21.85 22.60 8.77
CA ARG A 395 -21.04 21.91 9.79
C ARG A 395 -20.33 20.67 9.24
N ARG A 396 -21.01 19.88 8.40
CA ARG A 396 -20.41 18.70 7.76
C ARG A 396 -19.39 19.09 6.68
N GLN A 397 -19.61 20.17 5.93
CA GLN A 397 -18.68 20.70 4.94
C GLN A 397 -17.35 21.06 5.60
N VAL A 398 -17.37 21.87 6.67
CA VAL A 398 -16.18 22.25 7.45
C VAL A 398 -15.40 21.02 7.95
N LYS A 399 -16.09 19.99 8.46
CA LYS A 399 -15.41 18.74 8.88
C LYS A 399 -14.78 17.99 7.70
N VAL A 400 -15.48 17.88 6.57
CA VAL A 400 -14.97 17.21 5.37
C VAL A 400 -13.77 17.95 4.74
N ASP A 401 -13.77 19.28 4.75
CA ASP A 401 -12.66 20.07 4.24
C ASP A 401 -11.42 19.99 5.16
N ALA A 402 -11.62 20.00 6.48
CA ALA A 402 -10.54 19.78 7.45
C ALA A 402 -9.94 18.36 7.33
N ASP A 403 -10.77 17.32 7.23
CA ASP A 403 -10.31 15.95 6.98
C ASP A 403 -9.58 15.82 5.62
N LEU A 404 -10.05 16.54 4.58
CA LEU A 404 -9.40 16.54 3.27
C LEU A 404 -8.01 17.20 3.30
N LEU A 405 -7.86 18.32 4.01
CA LEU A 405 -6.56 18.96 4.23
C LEU A 405 -5.59 18.02 4.98
N ARG A 406 -6.05 17.40 6.07
CA ARG A 406 -5.28 16.42 6.87
C ARG A 406 -4.89 15.16 6.10
N ILE A 407 -5.73 14.70 5.17
CA ILE A 407 -5.40 13.58 4.28
C ILE A 407 -4.41 14.01 3.19
N ASN A 408 -4.54 15.23 2.65
CA ASN A 408 -3.68 15.71 1.56
C ASN A 408 -2.27 16.08 2.05
N SER A 409 -2.10 16.64 3.25
CA SER A 409 -0.77 16.94 3.82
C SER A 409 0.12 15.68 4.00
N LYS A 410 -0.51 14.51 4.19
CA LYS A 410 0.16 13.21 4.31
C LYS A 410 0.45 12.55 2.95
N ARG A 411 0.19 13.22 1.81
CA ARG A 411 0.41 12.72 0.42
C ARG A 411 1.52 13.51 -0.29
N TYR A 412 2.01 12.97 -1.39
CA TYR A 412 2.90 13.69 -2.30
C TYR A 412 2.07 14.50 -3.30
N SER A 413 2.33 15.81 -3.39
CA SER A 413 1.76 16.64 -4.47
C SER A 413 2.23 16.12 -5.82
N HIS A 414 1.28 15.78 -6.70
CA HIS A 414 1.56 15.24 -8.03
C HIS A 414 0.37 15.45 -8.95
N ASP A 415 0.56 16.22 -10.03
CA ASP A 415 -0.46 16.51 -11.02
C ASP A 415 -0.30 15.56 -12.21
N TYR A 416 -1.13 14.51 -12.24
CA TYR A 416 -1.13 13.50 -13.30
C TYR A 416 -1.43 14.13 -14.67
N LYS A 417 -0.76 13.64 -15.72
CA LYS A 417 -0.90 14.14 -17.10
C LYS A 417 -1.31 13.04 -18.08
N ILE A 418 -1.96 13.44 -19.18
CA ILE A 418 -2.24 12.52 -20.30
C ILE A 418 -0.90 12.12 -20.95
N GLY A 419 -0.73 10.83 -21.26
CA GLY A 419 0.51 10.24 -21.76
C GLY A 419 1.51 9.86 -20.65
N GLU A 420 1.28 10.25 -19.41
CA GLU A 420 2.10 9.81 -18.27
C GLU A 420 1.93 8.30 -18.03
N ARG A 421 2.99 7.62 -17.59
CA ARG A 421 2.93 6.20 -17.21
C ARG A 421 2.69 6.06 -15.71
N VAL A 422 1.78 5.18 -15.32
CA VAL A 422 1.45 4.90 -13.92
C VAL A 422 1.51 3.41 -13.63
N LEU A 423 1.87 3.07 -12.40
CA LEU A 423 1.69 1.74 -11.84
C LEU A 423 0.37 1.65 -11.06
N LYS A 424 -0.30 0.51 -11.12
CA LYS A 424 -1.59 0.23 -10.47
C LYS A 424 -1.41 -0.80 -9.35
N LEU A 425 -2.08 -0.56 -8.22
CA LEU A 425 -2.00 -1.41 -7.03
C LEU A 425 -2.74 -2.73 -7.28
N ILE A 426 -1.99 -3.83 -7.22
CA ILE A 426 -2.52 -5.19 -7.28
C ILE A 426 -3.40 -5.42 -6.04
N HIS A 427 -4.56 -6.01 -6.25
CA HIS A 427 -5.49 -6.36 -5.17
C HIS A 427 -5.21 -7.77 -4.69
N ASP A 428 -5.14 -7.91 -3.37
CA ASP A 428 -4.90 -9.15 -2.63
C ASP A 428 -3.77 -10.01 -3.25
N PRO A 429 -2.58 -9.41 -3.51
CA PRO A 429 -1.44 -10.11 -4.09
C PRO A 429 -0.96 -11.23 -3.16
N ILE A 430 -0.55 -12.34 -3.74
CA ILE A 430 -0.11 -13.52 -3.00
C ILE A 430 1.25 -13.18 -2.34
N LYS A 431 1.63 -13.96 -1.32
CA LYS A 431 2.92 -13.79 -0.63
C LYS A 431 4.07 -13.85 -1.66
N LEU A 432 5.06 -12.97 -1.48
CA LEU A 432 6.23 -12.77 -2.36
C LEU A 432 5.97 -12.19 -3.76
N GLU A 433 4.72 -11.91 -4.16
CA GLU A 433 4.44 -11.23 -5.44
C GLU A 433 4.71 -9.72 -5.43
N ASP A 434 4.83 -9.17 -6.63
CA ASP A 434 4.78 -7.74 -6.88
C ASP A 434 3.53 -7.10 -6.25
N ARG A 435 3.67 -5.85 -5.81
CA ARG A 435 2.54 -5.06 -5.28
C ARG A 435 1.91 -4.16 -6.34
N TRP A 436 2.58 -3.96 -7.48
CA TRP A 436 2.19 -2.97 -8.48
C TRP A 436 2.35 -3.48 -9.92
N GLU A 437 1.25 -3.52 -10.67
CA GLU A 437 1.21 -3.88 -12.09
C GLU A 437 1.32 -2.65 -13.02
N GLY A 438 1.72 -2.87 -14.27
CA GLY A 438 1.93 -1.83 -15.29
C GLY A 438 3.37 -1.82 -15.84
N PRO A 439 3.83 -0.71 -16.45
CA PRO A 439 3.25 0.64 -16.41
C PRO A 439 2.23 0.91 -17.52
N TYR A 440 1.11 1.52 -17.16
CA TYR A 440 0.00 1.85 -18.06
C TYR A 440 -0.02 3.35 -18.41
N PRO A 441 -0.26 3.75 -19.67
CA PRO A 441 -0.40 5.16 -20.04
C PRO A 441 -1.75 5.73 -19.58
N VAL A 442 -1.73 6.95 -19.05
CA VAL A 442 -2.91 7.74 -18.70
C VAL A 442 -3.53 8.32 -19.97
N THR A 443 -4.79 7.95 -20.26
CA THR A 443 -5.54 8.47 -21.43
C THR A 443 -6.46 9.63 -21.07
N ARG A 444 -6.85 9.77 -19.79
CA ARG A 444 -7.65 10.91 -19.30
C ARG A 444 -7.41 11.18 -17.81
N VAL A 445 -7.37 12.44 -17.43
CA VAL A 445 -7.35 12.88 -16.02
C VAL A 445 -8.71 13.50 -15.70
N HIS A 446 -9.30 13.18 -14.55
CA HIS A 446 -10.63 13.64 -14.15
C HIS A 446 -10.53 14.54 -12.90
N SER A 447 -11.31 15.62 -12.88
CA SER A 447 -11.38 16.56 -11.75
C SER A 447 -11.82 15.95 -10.42
N ASN A 448 -12.40 14.74 -10.41
CA ASN A 448 -12.87 14.04 -9.21
C ASN A 448 -11.84 13.07 -8.58
N GLY A 449 -10.54 13.28 -8.83
CA GLY A 449 -9.46 12.49 -8.22
C GLY A 449 -9.35 11.07 -8.80
N ASN A 450 -9.75 10.91 -10.06
CA ASN A 450 -9.65 9.66 -10.82
C ASN A 450 -8.90 9.91 -12.12
N ILE A 451 -8.31 8.85 -12.67
CA ILE A 451 -7.77 8.83 -14.03
C ILE A 451 -8.47 7.74 -14.85
N THR A 452 -8.31 7.78 -16.16
CA THR A 452 -8.47 6.63 -17.04
C THR A 452 -7.09 6.26 -17.59
N MET A 453 -6.75 4.97 -17.51
CA MET A 453 -5.54 4.39 -18.12
C MET A 453 -5.92 3.36 -19.17
N GLU A 454 -5.00 3.05 -20.08
CA GLU A 454 -5.13 1.92 -21.01
C GLU A 454 -4.34 0.71 -20.49
N LEU A 455 -5.03 -0.41 -20.25
CA LEU A 455 -4.41 -1.65 -19.76
C LEU A 455 -3.77 -2.46 -20.89
N ARG A 456 -4.43 -2.46 -22.06
CA ARG A 456 -4.07 -3.11 -23.33
C ARG A 456 -4.76 -2.31 -24.45
N PRO A 457 -4.31 -2.35 -25.71
CA PRO A 457 -4.93 -1.61 -26.81
C PRO A 457 -6.46 -1.78 -26.86
N GLY A 458 -7.20 -0.68 -26.69
CA GLY A 458 -8.67 -0.63 -26.67
C GLY A 458 -9.33 -1.00 -25.33
N ILE A 459 -8.58 -1.39 -24.29
CA ILE A 459 -9.09 -1.76 -22.96
C ILE A 459 -8.72 -0.67 -21.95
N LEU A 460 -9.71 0.12 -21.54
CA LEU A 460 -9.55 1.24 -20.60
C LEU A 460 -10.07 0.91 -19.20
N GLU A 461 -9.36 1.33 -18.15
CA GLU A 461 -9.83 1.28 -16.75
C GLU A 461 -9.90 2.69 -16.14
N ARG A 462 -11.00 3.03 -15.47
CA ARG A 462 -11.13 4.25 -14.66
C ARG A 462 -10.84 3.92 -13.19
N ILE A 463 -9.79 4.52 -12.64
CA ILE A 463 -9.28 4.20 -11.29
C ILE A 463 -9.04 5.47 -10.47
N ASN A 464 -9.09 5.34 -9.14
CA ASN A 464 -8.84 6.42 -8.21
C ASN A 464 -7.35 6.60 -7.88
N ILE A 465 -6.91 7.83 -7.61
CA ILE A 465 -5.52 8.16 -7.19
C ILE A 465 -5.04 7.49 -5.88
N ARG A 466 -5.93 6.75 -5.18
CA ARG A 466 -5.58 5.84 -4.07
C ARG A 466 -4.88 4.56 -4.52
N ARG A 467 -5.18 4.06 -5.72
CA ARG A 467 -4.73 2.75 -6.22
C ARG A 467 -3.67 2.84 -7.32
N ILE A 468 -2.99 3.97 -7.45
CA ILE A 468 -1.92 4.21 -8.43
C ILE A 468 -0.76 4.98 -7.82
N LYS A 469 0.39 4.94 -8.52
CA LYS A 469 1.51 5.86 -8.33
C LYS A 469 2.15 6.18 -9.69
N PRO A 470 2.78 7.36 -9.89
CA PRO A 470 3.54 7.64 -11.09
C PRO A 470 4.66 6.61 -11.27
N TYR A 471 4.81 6.11 -12.50
CA TYR A 471 5.97 5.33 -12.90
C TYR A 471 7.04 6.28 -13.40
N ARG A 472 8.29 6.03 -12.99
CA ARG A 472 9.45 6.75 -13.51
C ARG A 472 10.27 5.77 -14.34
N GLU A 473 10.74 6.22 -15.50
CA GLU A 473 11.61 5.38 -16.32
C GLU A 473 12.85 4.98 -15.50
N PRO A 474 13.20 3.69 -15.45
CA PRO A 474 14.39 3.23 -14.74
C PRO A 474 15.65 3.84 -15.34
N ALA A 475 16.69 3.98 -14.52
CA ALA A 475 18.02 4.20 -15.05
C ALA A 475 18.40 2.98 -15.92
N PRO A 476 18.92 3.18 -17.16
CA PRO A 476 19.50 2.07 -17.91
C PRO A 476 20.70 1.53 -17.14
N SER A 477 20.87 0.21 -17.13
CA SER A 477 22.03 -0.40 -16.48
C SER A 477 23.31 0.10 -17.14
N VAL A 478 24.21 0.66 -16.33
CA VAL A 478 25.55 1.09 -16.75
C VAL A 478 26.61 0.02 -16.44
N LEU A 479 26.23 -1.02 -15.70
CA LEU A 479 27.08 -2.18 -15.41
C LEU A 479 27.17 -3.11 -16.62
N THR A 480 28.32 -3.10 -17.29
CA THR A 480 28.68 -4.17 -18.22
C THR A 480 28.84 -5.47 -17.45
N ALA A 481 28.12 -6.52 -17.84
CA ALA A 481 28.37 -7.87 -17.36
C ALA A 481 29.84 -8.25 -17.60
N ALA A 482 30.45 -8.94 -16.65
CA ALA A 482 31.72 -9.62 -16.88
C ALA A 482 31.53 -10.63 -18.03
N ARG A 483 32.51 -10.71 -18.93
CA ARG A 483 32.57 -11.87 -19.83
C ARG A 483 32.87 -13.12 -18.98
N PRO A 484 32.23 -14.27 -19.28
CA PRO A 484 32.59 -15.53 -18.67
C PRO A 484 34.01 -15.96 -19.06
#